data_AF-A0A6L8CMT9-F1
#
_entry.id   AF-A0A6L8CMT9-F1
#
_cell.length_a   1.000
_cell.length_b   1.000
_cell.length_c   1.000
_cell.angle_alpha   90.00
_cell.angle_beta   90.00
_cell.angle_gamma   90.00
#
_symmetry.space_group_name_H-M   'P 1'
#
loop_
_entity.id
_entity.type
_entity.pdbx_description
1 polymer ?
#
loop_
_entity_poly.entity_id
_entity_poly.type
_entity_poly.pdbx_seq_one_letter_code
_entity_poly.pdbx_strand_id
1 'polypeptide(L)' 'MKKEKISQERRDYAMRTALATVRLEGLEPSQDAKNLAAKVAKGEMTSADAVEAMKRNYAVSA' A
#
# COMPACT_ATOMS: atom_id res chain seq x y z
N MET A 1 -14.45 16.00 -9.29
CA MET A 1 -14.78 15.98 -7.85
C MET A 1 -15.49 14.70 -7.37
N LYS A 2 -16.76 14.38 -7.70
CA LYS A 2 -17.43 13.17 -7.14
C LYS A 2 -16.78 11.83 -7.50
N LYS A 3 -16.39 11.65 -8.78
CA LYS A 3 -15.78 10.40 -9.27
C LYS A 3 -14.41 10.12 -8.64
N GLU A 4 -13.64 11.17 -8.37
CA GLU A 4 -12.31 11.08 -7.77
C GLU A 4 -12.39 10.70 -6.29
N LYS A 5 -13.35 11.26 -5.56
CA LYS A 5 -13.64 10.87 -4.18
C LYS A 5 -14.03 9.40 -4.06
N ILE A 6 -14.94 8.91 -4.93
CA ILE A 6 -15.33 7.50 -4.98
C ILE A 6 -14.13 6.60 -5.33
N SER A 7 -13.25 7.07 -6.22
CA SER A 7 -12.03 6.36 -6.60
C SER A 7 -11.05 6.23 -5.43
N GLN A 8 -10.89 7.28 -4.62
CA GLN A 8 -10.06 7.27 -3.42
C GLN A 8 -10.62 6.35 -2.33
N GLU A 9 -11.93 6.45 -2.03
CA GLU A 9 -12.60 5.57 -1.05
C GLU A 9 -12.43 4.09 -1.41
N ARG A 10 -12.52 3.76 -2.71
CA ARG A 10 -12.28 2.38 -3.20
C ARG A 10 -10.84 1.92 -2.98
N ARG A 11 -9.85 2.78 -3.22
CA ARG A 11 -8.43 2.45 -2.98
C ARG A 11 -8.14 2.29 -1.49
N ASP A 12 -8.67 3.17 -0.65
CA ASP A 12 -8.54 3.09 0.81
C ASP A 12 -9.14 1.78 1.35
N TYR A 13 -10.32 1.40 0.86
CA TYR A 13 -10.97 0.14 1.22
C TYR A 13 -10.11 -1.07 0.81
N ALA A 14 -9.62 -1.10 -0.42
CA ALA A 14 -8.76 -2.17 -0.91
C ALA A 14 -7.47 -2.30 -0.09
N MET A 15 -6.82 -1.17 0.23
CA MET A 15 -5.63 -1.13 1.10
C MET A 15 -5.90 -1.71 2.48
N ARG A 16 -6.97 -1.25 3.15
CA ARG A 16 -7.34 -1.74 4.50
C ARG A 16 -7.62 -3.23 4.51
N THR A 17 -8.30 -3.72 3.48
CA THR A 17 -8.62 -5.14 3.32
C THR A 17 -7.35 -5.97 3.17
N ALA A 18 -6.43 -5.55 2.29
CA ALA A 18 -5.15 -6.24 2.11
C ALA A 18 -4.32 -6.30 3.40
N LEU A 19 -4.23 -5.20 4.14
CA LEU A 19 -3.53 -5.16 5.43
C LEU A 19 -4.19 -6.06 6.49
N ALA A 20 -5.53 -6.14 6.49
CA ALA A 20 -6.26 -7.01 7.40
C ALA A 20 -6.02 -8.50 7.05
N THR A 21 -6.03 -8.87 5.78
CA THR A 21 -5.74 -10.25 5.33
C THR A 21 -4.37 -10.71 5.82
N VAL A 22 -3.33 -9.88 5.63
CA VAL A 22 -1.97 -10.22 6.07
C VAL A 22 -1.91 -10.42 7.60
N ARG A 23 -2.63 -9.59 8.37
CA ARG A 23 -2.72 -9.74 9.82
C ARG A 23 -3.46 -10.98 10.27
N LEU A 24 -4.50 -11.40 9.54
CA LEU A 24 -5.22 -12.64 9.83
C LEU A 24 -4.33 -13.88 9.61
N GLU A 25 -3.31 -13.78 8.76
CA GLU A 25 -2.27 -14.81 8.59
C GLU A 25 -1.19 -14.75 9.70
N GLY A 26 -1.35 -13.89 10.71
CA GLY A 26 -0.36 -13.71 11.79
C GLY A 26 0.88 -12.93 11.36
N LEU A 27 0.86 -12.31 10.18
CA LEU A 27 1.96 -11.50 9.65
C LEU A 27 1.69 -10.02 9.92
N GLU A 28 2.71 -9.27 10.35
CA GLU A 28 2.62 -7.81 10.47
C GLU A 28 3.43 -7.15 9.34
N PRO A 29 2.78 -6.37 8.46
CA PRO A 29 3.49 -5.62 7.44
C PRO A 29 4.50 -4.64 8.06
N SER A 30 5.66 -4.51 7.42
CA SER A 30 6.66 -3.51 7.82
C SER A 30 6.08 -2.09 7.76
N GLN A 31 6.68 -1.16 8.50
CA GLN A 31 6.24 0.24 8.49
C GLN A 31 6.40 0.86 7.09
N ASP A 32 7.44 0.49 6.35
CA ASP A 32 7.66 0.93 4.97
C ASP A 32 6.54 0.45 4.04
N ALA A 33 6.14 -0.82 4.15
CA ALA A 33 5.05 -1.37 3.36
C ALA A 33 3.72 -0.62 3.63
N LYS A 34 3.43 -0.29 4.90
CA LYS A 34 2.25 0.51 5.28
C LYS A 34 2.30 1.91 4.68
N ASN A 35 3.45 2.57 4.74
CA ASN A 35 3.64 3.92 4.21
C ASN A 35 3.47 3.96 2.69
N LEU A 36 4.06 3.00 1.97
CA LEU A 36 3.92 2.89 0.52
C LEU A 36 2.49 2.58 0.11
N ALA A 37 1.82 1.65 0.80
CA ALA A 37 0.42 1.33 0.54
C ALA A 37 -0.51 2.56 0.75
N ALA A 38 -0.22 3.42 1.74
CA ALA A 38 -0.95 4.67 1.95
C ALA A 38 -0.78 5.67 0.79
N LYS A 39 0.42 5.80 0.23
CA LYS A 39 0.68 6.66 -0.94
C LYS A 39 -0.07 6.18 -2.18
N VAL A 40 -0.12 4.86 -2.39
CA VAL A 40 -0.93 4.24 -3.46
C VAL A 40 -2.41 4.54 -3.24
N ALA A 41 -2.90 4.43 -2.01
CA ALA A 41 -4.31 4.68 -1.71
C ALA A 41 -4.72 6.14 -1.97
N LYS A 42 -3.85 7.09 -1.61
CA LYS A 42 -4.00 8.51 -1.93
C LYS A 42 -3.84 8.83 -3.42
N GLY A 43 -3.33 7.91 -4.23
CA GLY A 43 -3.04 8.14 -5.64
C GLY A 43 -1.78 8.97 -5.88
N GLU A 44 -0.90 9.09 -4.87
CA GLU A 44 0.38 9.80 -4.97
C GLU A 44 1.42 8.98 -5.75
N MET A 45 1.23 7.66 -5.87
CA MET A 45 2.08 6.77 -6.68
C MET A 45 1.32 5.52 -7.14
N THR A 46 1.85 4.78 -8.10
CA THR A 46 1.26 3.50 -8.54
C THR A 46 1.70 2.33 -7.66
N SER A 47 0.94 1.22 -7.70
CA SER A 47 1.33 0.00 -7.01
C SER A 47 2.64 -0.59 -7.54
N ALA A 48 2.93 -0.42 -8.84
CA ALA A 48 4.18 -0.87 -9.43
C ALA A 48 5.38 -0.11 -8.83
N ASP A 49 5.27 1.21 -8.72
CA ASP A 49 6.33 2.04 -8.13
C ASP A 49 6.56 1.70 -6.65
N ALA A 50 5.49 1.41 -5.90
CA ALA A 50 5.58 0.98 -4.52
C ALA A 50 6.31 -0.37 -4.37
N VAL A 51 6.04 -1.32 -5.27
CA VAL A 51 6.73 -2.63 -5.29
C VAL A 51 8.21 -2.45 -5.61
N GLU A 52 8.55 -1.64 -6.61
CA GLU A 52 9.95 -1.33 -6.96
C GLU A 52 10.69 -0.63 -5.81
N ALA A 53 10.03 0.28 -5.09
CA ALA A 53 10.60 0.90 -3.90
C ALA A 53 10.90 -0.13 -2.79
N MET A 54 9.99 -1.07 -2.53
CA MET A 54 10.23 -2.14 -1.55
C MET A 54 11.41 -3.04 -1.94
N LYS A 55 11.51 -3.41 -3.22
CA LYS A 55 12.64 -4.23 -3.71
C LYS A 55 13.98 -3.54 -3.49
N ARG A 56 14.06 -2.23 -3.76
CA ARG A 56 15.28 -1.44 -3.54
C ARG A 56 15.66 -1.36 -2.07
N ASN A 57 14.71 -1.09 -1.18
CA ASN A 57 14.98 -1.05 0.27
C ASN A 57 15.51 -2.39 0.79
N TYR A 58 14.96 -3.51 0.30
CA TYR A 58 15.43 -4.85 0.65
C TYR A 58 16.83 -5.13 0.10
N ALA A 59 17.12 -4.72 -1.14
CA ALA A 59 18.42 -4.93 -1.78
C ALA A 59 19.56 -4.12 -1.15
N VAL A 60 19.25 -2.99 -0.50
CA VAL A 60 20.24 -2.16 0.22
C VAL A 60 20.49 -2.67 1.65
N SER A 61 19.62 -3.53 2.17
CA SER A 61 19.71 -4.06 3.54
C SER A 61 20.21 -5.51 3.62
N ALA A 62 20.54 -6.13 2.49
CA ALA A 62 21.05 -7.50 2.35
C ALA A 62 22.55 -7.50 2.02
#